data_AF-A0A535HPS5-F1
#
_entry.id   AF-A0A535HPS5-F1
#
_cell.length_a   1.000
_cell.length_b   1.000
_cell.length_c   1.000
_cell.angle_alpha   90.00
_cell.angle_beta   90.00
_cell.angle_gamma   90.00
#
_symmetry.space_group_name_H-M   'P 1'
#
loop_
_entity.id
_entity.type
_entity.pdbx_description
1 polymer ?
#
loop_
_entity_poly.entity_id
_entity_poly.type
_entity_poly.pdbx_seq_one_letter_code
_entity_poly.pdbx_strand_id
1 'polypeptide(L)'
;MDGLLFSPNYALDHAVWVARNDEQNFRRDVLVTSNEGKNWTMARAGNAQPLALSPSYAQDSTILWADPASGLYVSRNGDKVFPSLQKASVEALSIFRFDPQAGWSVSGEQAVWVVAFSPNFAQDRMVYAVADAALVLSTDGGGAWSPLCKWNFGAAQIEAQRIIRLALTAGDRPVMVAGGAGARLAVSRDGGRSWLPVALK
;
A
#
# COMPACT_ATOMS: atom_id res chain seq x y z
N MET A 1 5.10 -4.78 10.18
CA MET A 1 5.51 -5.32 8.87
C MET A 1 6.99 -5.03 8.76
N ASP A 2 7.79 -6.05 8.49
CA ASP A 2 9.20 -5.86 8.15
C ASP A 2 9.21 -5.77 6.63
N GLY A 3 9.37 -4.54 6.13
CA GLY A 3 9.26 -4.25 4.70
C GLY A 3 10.55 -4.68 3.98
N LEU A 4 10.42 -5.61 3.04
CA LEU A 4 11.46 -5.95 2.06
C LEU A 4 10.82 -5.82 0.68
N LEU A 5 11.36 -4.93 -0.15
CA LEU A 5 10.87 -4.69 -1.50
C LEU A 5 12.01 -4.80 -2.51
N PHE A 6 11.79 -5.57 -3.56
CA PHE A 6 12.65 -5.58 -4.74
C PHE A 6 12.10 -4.62 -5.78
N SER A 7 12.98 -3.91 -6.48
CA SER A 7 12.60 -3.16 -7.68
C SER A 7 11.94 -4.11 -8.68
N PRO A 8 10.83 -3.71 -9.32
CA PRO A 8 10.30 -4.43 -10.48
C PRO A 8 11.31 -4.59 -11.62
N ASN A 9 12.34 -3.76 -11.65
CA ASN A 9 13.45 -3.80 -12.61
C ASN A 9 14.77 -4.28 -11.98
N TYR A 10 14.70 -5.08 -10.91
CA TYR A 10 15.85 -5.56 -10.15
C TYR A 10 16.96 -6.17 -11.02
N ALA A 11 16.59 -6.85 -12.10
CA ALA A 11 17.56 -7.46 -13.02
C ALA A 11 18.50 -6.43 -13.70
N LEU A 12 18.12 -5.14 -13.73
CA LEU A 12 18.92 -4.07 -14.31
C LEU A 12 19.48 -3.11 -13.25
N ASP A 13 18.70 -2.78 -12.22
CA ASP A 13 19.08 -1.75 -11.23
C ASP A 13 19.58 -2.32 -9.90
N HIS A 14 19.41 -3.63 -9.68
CA HIS A 14 19.73 -4.33 -8.44
C HIS A 14 19.18 -3.66 -7.17
N ALA A 15 18.08 -2.90 -7.30
CA ALA A 15 17.57 -2.08 -6.22
C ALA A 15 16.68 -2.86 -5.25
N VAL A 16 16.98 -2.76 -3.95
CA VAL A 16 16.21 -3.40 -2.85
C VAL A 16 16.08 -2.44 -1.68
N TRP A 17 14.87 -2.35 -1.10
CA TRP A 17 14.58 -1.58 0.11
C TRP A 17 14.28 -2.50 1.29
N VAL A 18 14.85 -2.18 2.44
CA VAL A 18 14.66 -2.92 3.69
C VAL A 18 14.33 -1.96 4.83
N ALA A 19 13.27 -2.25 5.57
CA ALA A 19 13.01 -1.62 6.86
C ALA A 19 13.94 -2.22 7.94
N ARG A 20 14.70 -1.36 8.62
CA ARG A 20 15.61 -1.72 9.71
C ARG A 20 15.11 -1.07 11.01
N ASN A 21 14.97 -1.88 12.05
CA ASN A 21 14.80 -1.34 13.40
C ASN A 21 16.14 -0.78 13.89
N ASP A 22 16.20 0.53 14.13
CA ASP A 22 17.26 1.18 14.89
C ASP A 22 16.84 1.23 16.35
N GLU A 23 17.31 0.24 17.12
CA GLU A 23 17.01 0.10 18.55
C GLU A 23 17.58 1.24 19.38
N GLN A 24 18.71 1.83 18.98
CA GLN A 24 19.35 2.89 19.75
C GLN A 24 18.54 4.19 19.71
N ASN A 25 17.95 4.48 18.55
CA ASN A 25 17.18 5.70 18.33
C ASN A 25 15.66 5.48 18.40
N PHE A 26 15.20 4.27 18.71
CA PHE A 26 13.79 3.87 18.72
C PHE A 26 13.05 4.24 17.43
N ARG A 27 13.71 4.04 16.28
CA ARG A 27 13.18 4.38 14.96
C ARG A 27 13.22 3.18 14.03
N ARG A 28 12.39 3.20 12.99
CA ARG A 28 12.50 2.28 11.86
C ARG A 28 12.98 3.03 10.65
N ASP A 29 14.23 2.84 10.28
CA ASP A 29 14.78 3.44 9.07
C ASP A 29 14.56 2.52 7.88
N VAL A 30 14.69 3.07 6.69
CA VAL A 30 14.61 2.32 5.44
C VAL A 30 15.93 2.48 4.72
N LEU A 31 16.59 1.35 4.50
CA LEU A 31 17.84 1.26 3.77
C LEU A 31 17.56 0.81 2.34
N VAL A 32 18.39 1.25 1.41
CA VAL A 32 18.38 0.84 0.02
C VAL A 32 19.77 0.35 -0.40
N THR A 33 19.80 -0.66 -1.26
CA THR A 33 20.98 -1.08 -2.00
C THR A 33 20.67 -1.03 -3.50
N SER A 34 21.69 -0.84 -4.32
CA SER A 34 21.64 -0.94 -5.79
C SER A 34 22.80 -1.78 -6.35
N ASN A 35 23.43 -2.58 -5.48
CA ASN A 35 24.62 -3.36 -5.82
C ASN A 35 24.61 -4.74 -5.17
N GLU A 36 23.46 -5.41 -5.25
CA GLU A 36 23.24 -6.78 -4.73
C GLU A 36 23.50 -6.90 -3.23
N GLY A 37 23.23 -5.83 -2.46
CA GLY A 37 23.40 -5.82 -1.02
C GLY A 37 24.86 -5.70 -0.55
N LYS A 38 25.82 -5.40 -1.45
CA LYS A 38 27.23 -5.17 -1.08
C LYS A 38 27.37 -3.92 -0.22
N ASN A 39 26.64 -2.85 -0.55
CA ASN A 39 26.56 -1.63 0.24
C ASN A 39 25.10 -1.20 0.42
N TRP A 40 24.82 -0.55 1.55
CA TRP A 40 23.50 -0.05 1.90
C TRP A 40 23.58 1.42 2.27
N THR A 41 22.66 2.22 1.75
CA THR A 41 22.51 3.64 2.07
C THR A 41 21.15 3.88 2.69
N MET A 42 21.01 4.93 3.49
CA MET A 42 19.73 5.27 4.09
C MET A 42 18.84 5.97 3.07
N ALA A 43 17.75 5.31 2.67
CA ALA A 43 16.74 5.90 1.80
C ALA A 43 15.84 6.87 2.59
N ARG A 44 15.46 6.48 3.81
CA ARG A 44 14.60 7.29 4.68
C ARG A 44 14.92 7.04 6.15
N ALA A 45 15.03 8.11 6.92
CA ALA A 45 15.07 8.06 8.37
C ALA A 45 13.65 8.17 8.96
N GLY A 46 13.40 7.43 10.04
CA GLY A 46 12.13 7.51 10.77
C GLY A 46 11.01 6.62 10.21
N ASN A 47 9.93 6.49 11.00
CA ASN A 47 9.04 5.32 11.07
C ASN A 47 8.20 4.98 9.82
N ALA A 48 8.37 5.68 8.71
CA ALA A 48 7.65 5.38 7.49
C ALA A 48 8.30 4.23 6.71
N GLN A 49 7.51 3.21 6.42
CA GLN A 49 7.93 2.01 5.72
C GLN A 49 7.45 2.06 4.26
N PRO A 50 8.25 1.60 3.28
CA PRO A 50 7.75 1.46 1.93
C PRO A 50 6.78 0.26 1.92
N LEU A 51 5.58 0.47 1.39
CA LEU A 51 4.57 -0.57 1.25
C LEU A 51 4.60 -1.22 -0.13
N ALA A 52 4.83 -0.43 -1.18
CA ALA A 52 4.81 -0.92 -2.54
C ALA A 52 5.58 0.01 -3.49
N LEU A 53 6.16 -0.59 -4.53
CA LEU A 53 6.73 0.09 -5.69
C LEU A 53 5.75 -0.02 -6.86
N SER A 54 5.61 1.04 -7.65
CA SER A 54 4.83 0.98 -8.88
C SER A 54 5.40 -0.08 -9.82
N PRO A 55 4.58 -0.85 -10.56
CA PRO A 55 5.09 -1.78 -11.58
C PRO A 55 5.98 -1.11 -12.65
N SER A 56 5.77 0.18 -12.87
CA SER A 56 6.53 1.07 -13.75
C SER A 56 7.59 1.92 -13.02
N TYR A 57 8.08 1.47 -11.86
CA TYR A 57 9.01 2.24 -11.02
C TYR A 57 10.23 2.75 -11.79
N ALA A 58 10.76 1.94 -12.72
CA ALA A 58 11.89 2.35 -13.55
C ALA A 58 11.61 3.57 -14.44
N GLN A 59 10.34 3.84 -14.77
CA GLN A 59 9.93 5.00 -15.57
C GLN A 59 9.40 6.16 -14.73
N ASP A 60 8.68 5.86 -13.63
CA ASP A 60 7.93 6.87 -12.87
C ASP A 60 8.41 7.10 -11.44
N SER A 61 9.40 6.33 -10.99
CA SER A 61 9.99 6.40 -9.65
C SER A 61 8.96 6.47 -8.52
N THR A 62 7.82 5.80 -8.69
CA THR A 62 6.68 5.89 -7.76
C THR A 62 6.76 4.86 -6.64
N ILE A 63 6.80 5.33 -5.39
CA ILE A 63 6.81 4.51 -4.17
C ILE A 63 5.67 4.94 -3.26
N LEU A 64 4.91 3.98 -2.75
CA LEU A 64 3.95 4.21 -1.67
C LEU A 64 4.56 3.87 -0.33
N TRP A 65 4.48 4.82 0.60
CA TRP A 65 5.03 4.74 1.95
C TRP A 65 3.90 4.80 2.97
N ALA A 66 3.97 4.00 4.04
CA ALA A 66 3.09 4.14 5.19
C ALA A 66 3.88 4.57 6.42
N ASP A 67 3.46 5.66 7.03
CA ASP A 67 3.87 6.10 8.35
C ASP A 67 2.78 5.74 9.38
N PRO A 68 3.08 4.97 10.44
CA PRO A 68 2.11 4.65 11.47
C PRO A 68 1.51 5.88 12.16
N ALA A 69 2.25 6.99 12.24
CA ALA A 69 1.83 8.21 12.89
C ALA A 69 1.24 9.23 11.92
N SER A 70 1.28 9.00 10.61
CA SER A 70 0.88 10.05 9.65
C SER A 70 0.20 9.54 8.37
N GLY A 71 0.01 8.23 8.22
CA GLY A 71 -0.78 7.61 7.15
C GLY A 71 0.02 7.23 5.91
N LEU A 72 -0.67 7.12 4.76
CA LEU A 72 -0.08 6.74 3.47
C LEU A 72 0.41 7.97 2.70
N TYR A 73 1.51 7.81 1.98
CA TYR A 73 2.13 8.84 1.16
C TYR A 73 2.61 8.28 -0.16
N VAL A 74 2.49 9.08 -1.22
CA VAL A 74 3.11 8.80 -2.52
C VAL A 74 4.38 9.64 -2.69
N SER A 75 5.46 8.98 -3.12
CA SER A 75 6.68 9.62 -3.61
C SER A 75 6.78 9.33 -5.11
N ARG A 76 7.12 10.35 -5.91
CA ARG A 76 7.33 10.26 -7.37
C ARG A 76 8.77 10.62 -7.79
N ASN A 77 9.68 10.69 -6.82
CA ASN A 77 11.05 11.19 -7.00
C ASN A 77 12.12 10.13 -6.67
N GLY A 78 11.71 8.87 -6.46
CA GLY A 78 12.61 7.75 -6.19
C GLY A 78 13.35 7.85 -4.86
N ASP A 79 14.42 7.08 -4.75
CA ASP A 79 15.31 6.87 -3.60
C ASP A 79 16.27 8.03 -3.29
N LYS A 80 16.00 9.25 -3.77
CA LYS A 80 16.83 10.42 -3.44
C LYS A 80 16.67 10.78 -1.97
N VAL A 81 17.65 10.31 -1.18
CA VAL A 81 17.96 10.58 0.23
C VAL A 81 17.23 11.83 0.73
N PHE A 82 16.28 11.64 1.66
CA PHE A 82 15.56 12.72 2.33
C PHE A 82 16.42 13.23 3.52
N PRO A 83 17.19 14.34 3.41
CA PRO A 83 18.06 14.75 4.51
C PRO A 83 17.28 15.42 5.64
N SER A 84 16.04 15.84 5.40
CA SER A 84 15.09 16.32 6.39
C SER A 84 13.75 16.58 5.71
N LEU A 85 12.65 16.35 6.44
CA LEU A 85 11.28 16.61 5.98
C LEU A 85 11.07 18.13 5.81
N GLN A 86 11.44 18.69 4.67
CA GLN A 86 10.63 19.79 4.14
C GLN A 86 9.44 19.15 3.44
N LYS A 87 8.25 19.42 3.98
CA LYS A 87 6.89 19.04 3.56
C LYS A 87 6.57 19.22 2.05
N ALA A 88 7.52 19.67 1.24
CA ALA A 88 7.33 20.18 -0.11
C ALA A 88 7.25 19.11 -1.22
N SER A 89 7.51 17.84 -0.94
CA SER A 89 7.43 16.76 -1.95
C SER A 89 6.57 15.57 -1.53
N VAL A 90 5.91 15.69 -0.38
CA VAL A 90 5.07 14.65 0.19
C VAL A 90 3.63 15.14 0.14
N GLU A 91 2.86 14.68 -0.85
CA GLU A 91 1.41 14.84 -0.85
C GLU A 91 0.87 13.95 0.28
N ALA A 92 0.60 14.55 1.44
CA ALA A 92 -0.01 13.88 2.57
C ALA A 92 -1.46 13.53 2.23
N LEU A 93 -1.78 12.24 2.21
CA LEU A 93 -3.05 11.75 1.70
C LEU A 93 -4.05 11.62 2.85
N SER A 94 -5.24 12.18 2.66
CA SER A 94 -6.36 11.95 3.56
C SER A 94 -7.03 10.63 3.20
N ILE A 95 -6.97 9.65 4.10
CA ILE A 95 -7.62 8.36 3.92
C ILE A 95 -9.00 8.42 4.58
N PHE A 96 -10.02 7.86 3.91
CA PHE A 96 -11.40 7.88 4.38
C PHE A 96 -11.59 6.93 5.56
N ARG A 97 -12.37 7.38 6.56
CA ARG A 97 -12.89 6.55 7.66
C ARG A 97 -14.37 6.25 7.42
N PHE A 98 -14.81 5.04 7.75
CA PHE A 98 -16.23 4.71 7.82
C PHE A 98 -16.75 4.86 9.26
N ASP A 99 -17.77 5.67 9.44
CA ASP A 99 -18.57 5.76 10.66
C ASP A 99 -19.90 5.00 10.44
N PRO A 100 -20.27 4.01 11.28
CA PRO A 100 -21.54 3.30 11.17
C PRO A 100 -22.80 4.17 11.25
N GLN A 101 -22.73 5.32 11.91
CA GLN A 101 -23.84 6.26 12.07
C GLN A 101 -23.77 7.42 11.08
N ALA A 102 -22.56 7.88 10.73
CA ALA A 102 -22.36 9.06 9.86
C ALA A 102 -21.92 8.74 8.41
N GLY A 103 -21.68 7.47 8.07
CA GLY A 103 -21.21 7.05 6.75
C GLY A 103 -19.71 7.32 6.54
N TRP A 104 -19.28 7.45 5.29
CA TRP A 104 -17.88 7.74 4.96
C TRP A 104 -17.55 9.20 5.30
N SER A 105 -16.52 9.42 6.11
CA SER A 105 -15.99 10.75 6.41
C SER A 105 -14.49 10.82 6.12
N VAL A 106 -14.02 11.99 5.70
CA VAL A 106 -12.59 12.29 5.59
C VAL A 106 -12.11 12.63 6.99
N SER A 107 -11.60 11.67 7.75
CA SER A 107 -10.98 11.97 9.04
C SER A 107 -9.97 10.92 9.49
N GLY A 108 -8.78 11.39 9.86
CA GLY A 108 -7.78 10.66 10.62
C GLY A 108 -6.71 9.95 9.80
N GLU A 109 -5.52 9.89 10.38
CA GLU A 109 -4.40 9.06 9.94
C GLU A 109 -4.77 7.59 10.20
N GLN A 110 -5.37 6.93 9.20
CA GLN A 110 -5.71 5.52 9.31
C GLN A 110 -4.52 4.62 8.99
N ALA A 111 -4.40 3.53 9.73
CA ALA A 111 -3.42 2.50 9.41
C ALA A 111 -3.82 1.80 8.10
N VAL A 112 -3.01 1.99 7.07
CA VAL A 112 -3.09 1.22 5.83
C VAL A 112 -2.33 -0.09 6.02
N TRP A 113 -3.03 -1.19 5.77
CA TRP A 113 -2.46 -2.53 5.98
C TRP A 113 -2.04 -3.20 4.69
N VAL A 114 -2.69 -2.86 3.58
CA VAL A 114 -2.44 -3.47 2.28
C VAL A 114 -2.54 -2.37 1.23
N VAL A 115 -1.62 -2.41 0.28
CA VAL A 115 -1.63 -1.58 -0.93
C VAL A 115 -1.33 -2.49 -2.11
N ALA A 116 -2.04 -2.28 -3.22
CA ALA A 116 -1.80 -2.99 -4.46
C ALA A 116 -1.97 -2.04 -5.65
N PHE A 117 -0.91 -1.91 -6.44
CA PHE A 117 -0.98 -1.24 -7.74
C PHE A 117 -1.73 -2.12 -8.74
N SER A 118 -2.49 -1.49 -9.65
CA SER A 118 -2.97 -2.18 -10.85
C SER A 118 -1.78 -2.72 -11.64
N PRO A 119 -1.85 -3.94 -12.19
CA PRO A 119 -0.82 -4.43 -13.11
C PRO A 119 -0.60 -3.51 -14.33
N ASN A 120 -1.64 -2.73 -14.71
CA ASN A 120 -1.60 -1.74 -15.78
C ASN A 120 -1.40 -0.29 -15.26
N PHE A 121 -0.75 -0.14 -14.10
CA PHE A 121 -0.57 1.16 -13.45
C PHE A 121 0.00 2.26 -14.35
N ALA A 122 0.89 1.88 -15.28
CA ALA A 122 1.47 2.81 -16.25
C ALA A 122 0.43 3.49 -17.14
N GLN A 123 -0.70 2.82 -17.42
CA GLN A 123 -1.80 3.35 -18.23
C GLN A 123 -2.94 3.90 -17.38
N ASP A 124 -3.35 3.17 -16.34
CA ASP A 124 -4.59 3.46 -15.61
C ASP A 124 -4.39 4.24 -14.31
N ARG A 125 -3.14 4.33 -13.82
CA ARG A 125 -2.78 4.97 -12.55
C ARG A 125 -3.59 4.46 -11.34
N MET A 126 -4.17 3.26 -11.43
CA MET A 126 -5.04 2.73 -10.39
C MET A 126 -4.24 2.13 -9.24
N VAL A 127 -4.59 2.51 -8.02
CA VAL A 127 -4.03 1.97 -6.79
C VAL A 127 -5.16 1.62 -5.84
N TYR A 128 -5.10 0.42 -5.28
CA TYR A 128 -6.04 -0.05 -4.28
C TYR A 128 -5.36 -0.11 -2.93
N ALA A 129 -6.06 0.31 -1.87
CA ALA A 129 -5.56 0.19 -0.51
C ALA A 129 -6.65 -0.32 0.42
N VAL A 130 -6.22 -1.09 1.43
CA VAL A 130 -7.08 -1.50 2.54
C VAL A 130 -6.71 -0.67 3.76
N ALA A 131 -7.64 0.20 4.15
CA ALA A 131 -7.58 1.01 5.35
C ALA A 131 -8.69 0.54 6.30
N ASP A 132 -8.33 0.08 7.50
CA ASP A 132 -9.25 -0.58 8.43
C ASP A 132 -10.13 -1.67 7.77
N ALA A 133 -11.43 -1.39 7.61
CA ALA A 133 -12.45 -2.27 7.03
C ALA A 133 -12.91 -1.81 5.64
N ALA A 134 -12.16 -0.92 4.99
CA ALA A 134 -12.51 -0.30 3.74
C ALA A 134 -11.53 -0.69 2.63
N LEU A 135 -12.07 -0.96 1.44
CA LEU A 135 -11.29 -0.91 0.22
C LEU A 135 -11.46 0.48 -0.38
N VAL A 136 -10.35 1.17 -0.61
CA VAL A 136 -10.30 2.45 -1.29
C VAL A 136 -9.53 2.32 -2.60
N LEU A 137 -9.89 3.16 -3.56
CA LEU A 137 -9.30 3.23 -4.89
C LEU A 137 -8.79 4.66 -5.14
N SER A 138 -7.58 4.77 -5.65
CA SER A 138 -7.08 5.96 -6.32
C SER A 138 -6.98 5.70 -7.82
N THR A 139 -7.35 6.68 -8.64
CA THR A 139 -7.25 6.63 -10.12
C THR A 139 -6.23 7.63 -10.67
N ASP A 140 -5.42 8.25 -9.80
CA ASP A 140 -4.46 9.30 -10.14
C ASP A 140 -3.06 9.03 -9.56
N GLY A 141 -2.75 7.76 -9.30
CA GLY A 141 -1.43 7.35 -8.83
C GLY A 141 -1.24 7.51 -7.33
N GLY A 142 -2.33 7.50 -6.57
CA GLY A 142 -2.33 7.64 -5.12
C GLY A 142 -2.47 9.09 -4.63
N GLY A 143 -2.78 10.07 -5.48
CA GLY A 143 -2.93 11.48 -5.09
C GLY A 143 -4.28 11.77 -4.41
N ALA A 144 -5.34 11.18 -4.93
CA ALA A 144 -6.68 11.21 -4.36
C ALA A 144 -7.26 9.80 -4.27
N TRP A 145 -8.06 9.56 -3.24
CA TRP A 145 -8.66 8.27 -2.95
C TRP A 145 -10.18 8.39 -2.95
N SER A 146 -10.87 7.28 -3.16
CA SER A 146 -12.32 7.18 -3.08
C SER A 146 -12.71 5.82 -2.51
N PRO A 147 -13.70 5.75 -1.62
CA PRO A 147 -14.17 4.48 -1.07
C PRO A 147 -14.82 3.65 -2.18
N LEU A 148 -14.51 2.36 -2.20
CA LEU A 148 -15.01 1.42 -3.20
C LEU A 148 -15.99 0.41 -2.61
N CYS A 149 -15.60 -0.20 -1.48
CA CYS A 149 -16.50 -1.05 -0.71
C CYS A 149 -16.14 -1.04 0.77
N LYS A 150 -17.09 -1.48 1.58
CA LYS A 150 -16.89 -1.78 2.99
C LYS A 150 -16.94 -3.28 3.20
N TRP A 151 -15.97 -3.83 3.91
CA TRP A 151 -16.10 -5.17 4.48
C TRP A 151 -16.98 -5.09 5.73
N ASN A 152 -18.11 -5.80 5.69
CA ASN A 152 -18.99 -5.91 6.85
C ASN A 152 -18.54 -7.09 7.71
N PHE A 153 -17.58 -6.83 8.60
CA PHE A 153 -17.15 -7.78 9.62
C PHE A 153 -18.23 -7.91 10.70
N GLY A 154 -19.26 -8.73 10.46
CA GLY A 154 -20.32 -8.97 11.45
C GLY A 154 -21.67 -9.47 10.94
N ALA A 155 -21.90 -9.56 9.63
CA ALA A 155 -23.13 -10.14 9.08
C ALA A 155 -22.82 -11.05 7.89
N ALA A 156 -22.62 -12.33 8.19
CA ALA A 156 -22.71 -13.50 7.31
C ALA A 156 -21.93 -13.56 5.97
N GLN A 157 -21.20 -12.52 5.54
CA GLN A 157 -20.64 -12.50 4.19
C GLN A 157 -19.11 -12.60 4.16
N ILE A 158 -18.36 -11.92 5.05
CA ILE A 158 -16.92 -12.21 5.27
C ILE A 158 -16.54 -11.84 6.70
N GLU A 159 -16.41 -12.83 7.59
CA GLU A 159 -15.78 -12.67 8.91
C GLU A 159 -14.24 -12.57 8.82
N ALA A 160 -13.67 -11.93 7.79
CA ALA A 160 -12.22 -11.86 7.66
C ALA A 160 -11.71 -10.80 8.64
N GLN A 161 -11.38 -11.21 9.88
CA GLN A 161 -10.59 -10.34 10.74
C GLN A 161 -9.35 -9.90 9.94
N ARG A 162 -9.31 -8.60 9.58
CA ARG A 162 -8.25 -7.89 8.86
C ARG A 162 -7.76 -8.56 7.55
N ILE A 163 -8.00 -7.90 6.41
CA ILE A 163 -7.31 -8.26 5.16
C ILE A 163 -5.82 -7.97 5.31
N ILE A 164 -5.00 -8.98 5.02
CA ILE A 164 -3.54 -8.90 5.12
C ILE A 164 -2.87 -8.92 3.75
N ARG A 165 -3.56 -9.37 2.69
CA ARG A 165 -3.05 -9.42 1.32
C ARG A 165 -4.18 -9.17 0.32
N LEU A 166 -3.83 -8.53 -0.80
CA LEU A 166 -4.72 -8.27 -1.92
C LEU A 166 -3.93 -8.50 -3.22
N ALA A 167 -4.50 -9.27 -4.14
CA ALA A 167 -4.01 -9.45 -5.49
C ALA A 167 -5.14 -9.15 -6.48
N LEU A 168 -4.81 -8.61 -7.65
CA LEU A 168 -5.77 -8.17 -8.64
C LEU A 168 -5.24 -8.34 -10.07
N THR A 169 -6.15 -8.56 -11.02
CA THR A 169 -5.84 -8.53 -12.45
C THR A 169 -5.77 -7.09 -12.96
N ALA A 170 -5.38 -6.91 -14.23
CA ALA A 170 -5.50 -5.64 -14.94
C ALA A 170 -6.95 -5.32 -15.34
N GLY A 171 -7.20 -4.05 -15.68
CA GLY A 171 -8.43 -3.54 -16.29
C GLY A 171 -9.36 -2.81 -15.31
N ASP A 172 -10.39 -2.12 -15.83
CA ASP A 172 -11.28 -1.24 -15.04
C ASP A 172 -12.19 -1.97 -14.05
N ARG A 173 -12.37 -3.28 -14.22
CA ARG A 173 -13.13 -4.16 -13.33
C ARG A 173 -12.32 -5.41 -13.05
N PRO A 174 -11.23 -5.31 -12.28
CA PRO A 174 -10.33 -6.43 -12.12
C PRO A 174 -10.98 -7.52 -11.28
N VAL A 175 -10.60 -8.77 -11.57
CA VAL A 175 -10.83 -9.87 -10.63
C VAL A 175 -9.82 -9.68 -9.51
N MET A 176 -10.29 -9.75 -8.27
CA MET A 176 -9.45 -9.57 -7.09
C MET A 176 -9.57 -10.74 -6.14
N VAL A 177 -8.48 -11.05 -5.45
CA VAL A 177 -8.41 -12.05 -4.39
C VAL A 177 -7.86 -11.39 -3.14
N ALA A 178 -8.59 -11.48 -2.04
CA ALA A 178 -8.20 -10.97 -0.75
C ALA A 178 -7.97 -12.13 0.22
N GLY A 179 -6.86 -12.06 0.98
CA GLY A 179 -6.54 -12.99 2.06
C GLY A 179 -6.59 -12.26 3.40
N GLY A 180 -7.33 -12.82 4.35
CA GLY A 180 -7.44 -12.31 5.72
C GLY A 180 -6.79 -13.22 6.77
N ALA A 181 -6.75 -12.76 8.03
CA ALA A 181 -6.32 -13.62 9.13
C ALA A 181 -7.23 -14.86 9.25
N GLY A 182 -6.67 -16.00 9.65
CA GLY A 182 -7.40 -17.27 9.77
C GLY A 182 -7.60 -18.04 8.46
N ALA A 183 -6.73 -17.84 7.45
CA ALA A 183 -6.75 -18.53 6.16
C ALA A 183 -8.04 -18.34 5.33
N ARG A 184 -8.77 -17.26 5.58
CA ARG A 184 -9.98 -16.90 4.84
C ARG A 184 -9.60 -16.21 3.53
N LEU A 185 -10.12 -16.73 2.42
CA LEU A 185 -9.98 -16.17 1.09
C LEU A 185 -11.32 -15.62 0.61
N ALA A 186 -11.28 -14.50 -0.09
CA ALA A 186 -12.44 -13.92 -0.76
C ALA A 186 -12.08 -13.49 -2.18
N VAL A 187 -13.03 -13.62 -3.10
CA VAL A 187 -12.86 -13.24 -4.50
C VAL A 187 -13.90 -12.18 -4.86
N SER A 188 -13.44 -11.14 -5.54
CA SER A 188 -14.30 -10.19 -6.24
C SER A 188 -14.14 -10.35 -7.75
N ARG A 189 -15.24 -10.21 -8.48
CA ARG A 189 -15.27 -10.22 -9.95
C ARG A 189 -15.79 -8.91 -10.54
N ASP A 190 -16.02 -7.89 -9.72
CA ASP A 190 -16.63 -6.61 -10.10
C ASP A 190 -15.77 -5.41 -9.71
N GLY A 191 -14.45 -5.63 -9.63
CA GLY A 191 -13.47 -4.62 -9.26
C GLY A 191 -13.53 -4.26 -7.79
N GLY A 192 -13.78 -5.22 -6.91
CA GLY A 192 -13.73 -5.04 -5.46
C GLY A 192 -15.00 -4.43 -4.86
N ARG A 193 -16.11 -4.33 -5.61
CA ARG A 193 -17.38 -3.77 -5.09
C ARG A 193 -18.14 -4.79 -4.25
N SER A 194 -18.10 -6.05 -4.64
CA SER A 194 -18.63 -7.18 -3.89
C SER A 194 -17.63 -8.33 -3.82
N TRP A 195 -17.76 -9.16 -2.79
CA TRP A 195 -16.81 -10.21 -2.47
C TRP A 195 -17.54 -11.48 -2.04
N LEU A 196 -17.07 -12.63 -2.54
CA LEU A 196 -17.59 -13.94 -2.18
C LEU A 196 -16.51 -14.74 -1.43
N PRO A 197 -16.85 -15.42 -0.33
CA PRO A 197 -15.89 -16.30 0.34
C PRO A 197 -15.53 -17.48 -0.56
N VAL A 198 -14.26 -17.88 -0.52
CA VAL A 198 -13.78 -19.09 -1.20
C VAL A 198 -13.74 -20.22 -0.17
N ALA A 199 -14.52 -21.26 -0.40
CA ALA A 199 -14.46 -22.47 0.41
C ALA A 199 -13.18 -23.25 0.08
N LEU A 200 -12.40 -23.59 1.11
CA LEU A 200 -11.32 -24.57 1.00
C LEU A 200 -11.96 -25.96 1.00
N LYS A 201 -11.56 -26.82 0.07
CA LYS A 201 -11.94 -28.24 0.05
C LYS A 201 -10.94 -29.06 0.83
#